data_AF-K8E928-F1
#
_entry.id   AF-K8E928-F1
#
_cell.length_a   1.000
_cell.length_b   1.000
_cell.length_c   1.000
_cell.angle_alpha   90.00
_cell.angle_beta   90.00
_cell.angle_gamma   90.00
#
_symmetry.space_group_name_H-M   'P 1'
#
loop_
_entity.id
_entity.type
_entity.pdbx_description
1 polymer ?
#
loop_
_entity_poly.entity_id
_entity_poly.type
_entity_poly.pdbx_seq_one_letter_code
_entity_poly.pdbx_strand_id
1 'polypeptide(L)' 'MHSKSLLFAGLFPFTGAMYLFLVMPLATCFAFPQDLPSNVNPLKPKDYAFLVKKTWFAMKRNNFKVEGKDL' A
#
# COMPACT_ATOMS: atom_id res chain seq x y z
N MET A 1 31.39 18.91 3.14
CA MET A 1 30.29 18.56 2.22
C MET A 1 29.92 17.06 2.20
N HIS A 2 30.33 16.23 3.18
CA HIS A 2 30.06 14.77 3.15
C HIS A 2 28.81 14.29 3.93
N SER A 3 28.27 15.08 4.86
CA SER A 3 27.17 14.62 5.73
C SER A 3 25.81 14.53 5.02
N LYS A 4 25.54 15.42 4.05
CA LYS A 4 24.26 15.43 3.32
C LYS A 4 24.07 14.19 2.44
N SER A 5 25.15 13.66 1.85
CA SER A 5 25.09 12.55 0.90
C SER A 5 24.63 11.22 1.54
N LEU A 6 25.01 10.97 2.79
CA LEU A 6 24.60 9.78 3.55
C LEU A 6 23.13 9.83 3.98
N LEU A 7 22.63 11.02 4.33
CA LEU A 7 21.21 11.22 4.64
C LEU A 7 20.32 10.94 3.42
N PHE A 8 20.70 11.42 2.23
CA PHE A 8 19.97 11.13 0.98
C PHE A 8 20.06 9.65 0.58
N ALA A 9 21.19 8.99 0.80
CA ALA A 9 21.36 7.56 0.53
C ALA A 9 20.48 6.68 1.44
N GLY A 10 20.27 7.07 2.70
CA GLY A 10 19.37 6.37 3.63
C GLY A 10 17.88 6.71 3.42
N LEU A 11 17.57 7.90 2.91
CA LEU A 11 16.20 8.32 2.57
C LEU A 11 15.67 7.55 1.34
N PHE A 12 16.51 7.25 0.36
CA PHE A 12 16.14 6.59 -0.89
C PHE A 12 15.42 5.23 -0.72
N PRO A 13 15.93 4.27 0.08
CA PRO A 13 15.23 3.01 0.31
C PRO A 13 13.94 3.22 1.13
N PHE A 14 13.90 4.21 2.01
CA PHE A 14 12.70 4.54 2.79
C PHE A 14 11.60 5.13 1.90
N THR A 15 11.92 6.09 1.04
CA THR A 15 10.94 6.66 0.10
C THR A 15 10.50 5.62 -0.93
N GLY A 16 11.40 4.76 -1.40
CA GLY A 16 11.06 3.63 -2.28
C GLY A 16 10.11 2.64 -1.61
N ALA A 17 10.41 2.23 -0.38
CA ALA A 17 9.55 1.34 0.39
C ALA A 17 8.18 1.98 0.68
N MET A 18 8.15 3.25 1.04
CA MET A 18 6.91 3.98 1.31
C MET A 18 6.06 4.15 0.05
N TYR A 19 6.70 4.38 -1.10
CA TYR A 19 6.03 4.42 -2.40
C TYR A 19 5.41 3.05 -2.75
N LEU A 20 6.17 1.96 -2.64
CA LEU A 20 5.67 0.61 -2.87
C LEU A 20 4.52 0.27 -1.92
N PHE A 21 4.63 0.67 -0.65
CA PHE A 21 3.59 0.47 0.35
C PHE A 21 2.29 1.21 0.02
N LEU A 22 2.37 2.39 -0.57
CA LEU A 22 1.21 3.16 -1.04
C LEU A 22 0.63 2.58 -2.34
N VAL A 23 1.48 2.20 -3.29
CA VAL A 23 1.02 1.63 -4.57
C VAL A 23 0.33 0.28 -4.36
N MET A 24 0.76 -0.50 -3.36
CA MET A 24 0.21 -1.83 -3.09
C MET A 24 -1.32 -1.85 -2.90
N PRO A 25 -1.94 -1.09 -1.98
CA PRO A 25 -3.41 -0.98 -1.84
C PRO A 25 -4.15 -0.64 -3.13
N LEU A 26 -3.54 0.22 -3.97
CA LEU A 26 -4.06 0.59 -5.29
C LEU A 26 -4.04 -0.62 -6.23
N ALA A 27 -2.90 -1.31 -6.31
CA ALA A 27 -2.77 -2.53 -7.10
C ALA A 27 -3.75 -3.62 -6.63
N THR A 28 -3.95 -3.76 -5.31
CA THR A 28 -4.93 -4.70 -4.76
C THR A 28 -6.35 -4.37 -5.17
N CYS A 29 -6.70 -3.07 -5.18
CA CYS A 29 -8.01 -2.60 -5.59
C CYS A 29 -8.32 -2.90 -7.06
N PHE A 30 -7.30 -2.79 -7.93
CA PHE A 30 -7.44 -3.15 -9.35
C PHE A 30 -7.40 -4.65 -9.60
N ALA A 31 -6.62 -5.41 -8.83
CA ALA A 31 -6.51 -6.86 -8.97
C ALA A 31 -7.76 -7.61 -8.46
N PHE A 32 -8.41 -7.09 -7.42
CA PHE A 32 -9.56 -7.74 -6.77
C PHE A 32 -10.74 -6.78 -6.57
N PRO A 33 -11.31 -6.25 -7.66
CA PRO A 33 -12.42 -5.30 -7.58
C PRO A 33 -13.68 -5.92 -6.95
N GLN A 34 -13.84 -7.25 -7.02
CA GLN A 34 -14.98 -7.97 -6.44
C GLN A 34 -14.98 -8.05 -4.91
N ASP A 35 -13.84 -7.92 -4.24
CA ASP A 35 -13.75 -7.99 -2.77
C ASP A 35 -14.00 -6.63 -2.09
N LEU A 36 -14.11 -5.58 -2.91
CA LEU A 36 -14.29 -4.22 -2.44
C LEU A 36 -15.73 -3.75 -2.64
N PRO A 37 -16.25 -2.92 -1.71
CA PRO A 37 -17.55 -2.29 -1.89
C PRO A 37 -17.58 -1.45 -3.17
N SER A 38 -18.67 -1.54 -3.95
CA SER A 38 -18.83 -0.91 -5.27
C SER A 38 -18.70 0.63 -5.28
N ASN A 39 -18.72 1.26 -4.11
CA ASN A 39 -18.60 2.72 -3.93
C ASN A 39 -17.21 3.18 -3.44
N VAL A 40 -16.23 2.28 -3.31
CA VAL A 40 -14.87 2.65 -2.88
C VAL A 40 -14.16 3.38 -4.03
N ASN A 41 -13.73 4.61 -3.77
CA ASN A 41 -12.93 5.37 -4.72
C ASN A 41 -11.49 5.56 -4.18
N PRO A 42 -10.46 4.90 -4.74
CA PRO A 42 -9.08 5.02 -4.26
C PRO A 42 -8.50 6.44 -4.38
N LEU A 43 -9.13 7.34 -5.15
CA LEU A 43 -8.74 8.74 -5.27
C LEU A 43 -9.23 9.59 -4.09
N LYS A 44 -10.19 9.09 -3.30
CA LYS A 44 -10.66 9.78 -2.09
C LYS A 44 -9.76 9.39 -0.90
N PRO A 45 -9.20 10.35 -0.15
CA PRO A 45 -8.29 10.06 0.96
C PRO A 45 -8.90 9.11 2.01
N LYS A 46 -10.19 9.26 2.31
CA LYS A 46 -10.91 8.43 3.28
C LYS A 46 -11.00 6.96 2.84
N ASP A 47 -11.36 6.75 1.57
CA ASP A 47 -11.54 5.42 1.00
C ASP A 47 -10.18 4.75 0.77
N TYR A 48 -9.17 5.54 0.41
CA TYR A 48 -7.80 5.09 0.32
C TYR A 48 -7.25 4.60 1.67
N ALA A 49 -7.49 5.33 2.76
CA ALA A 49 -7.10 4.89 4.10
C ALA A 49 -7.79 3.57 4.49
N PHE A 50 -9.05 3.38 4.08
CA PHE A 50 -9.76 2.11 4.23
C PHE A 50 -9.08 0.97 3.44
N LEU A 51 -8.72 1.22 2.17
CA LEU A 51 -7.99 0.27 1.32
C LEU A 51 -6.64 -0.13 1.90
N VAL A 52 -5.87 0.84 2.41
CA VAL A 52 -4.59 0.59 3.09
C VAL A 52 -4.80 -0.33 4.29
N LYS A 53 -5.81 -0.04 5.13
CA LYS A 53 -6.12 -0.84 6.32
C LYS A 53 -6.51 -2.27 5.95
N LYS A 54 -7.39 -2.45 4.95
CA LYS A 54 -7.80 -3.79 4.49
C LYS A 54 -6.64 -4.57 3.88
N THR A 55 -5.86 -3.93 2.99
CA THR A 55 -4.69 -4.57 2.37
C THR A 55 -3.66 -4.98 3.42
N TRP A 56 -3.39 -4.14 4.42
CA TRP A 56 -2.51 -4.47 5.54
C TRP A 56 -3.03 -5.64 6.39
N PHE A 57 -4.33 -5.68 6.64
CA PHE A 57 -4.95 -6.77 7.39
C PHE A 57 -4.88 -8.10 6.63
N ALA A 58 -5.15 -8.08 5.33
CA ALA A 58 -5.01 -9.24 4.45
C ALA A 58 -3.56 -9.74 4.41
N MET A 59 -2.59 -8.83 4.22
CA MET A 59 -1.16 -9.15 4.30
C MET A 59 -0.77 -9.78 5.64
N LYS A 60 -1.19 -9.17 6.76
CA LYS A 60 -0.84 -9.68 8.10
C LYS A 60 -1.41 -11.07 8.35
N ARG A 61 -2.59 -11.37 7.80
CA ARG A 61 -3.27 -12.66 7.96
C ARG A 61 -2.65 -13.77 7.09
N ASN A 62 -2.09 -13.41 5.93
CA ASN A 62 -1.60 -14.35 4.92
C ASN A 62 -0.08 -14.30 4.69
N ASN A 63 0.75 -14.19 5.73
CA ASN A 63 2.22 -14.18 5.58
C ASN A 63 2.73 -13.14 4.54
N PHE A 64 2.17 -11.94 4.55
CA PHE A 64 2.45 -10.84 3.61
C PHE A 64 2.06 -11.12 2.15
N LYS A 65 1.28 -12.17 1.88
CA LYS A 65 0.63 -12.39 0.59
C LYS A 65 -0.74 -11.74 0.59
N VAL A 66 -1.18 -11.29 -0.59
CA VAL A 66 -2.54 -10.77 -0.77
C VAL A 66 -3.28 -11.68 -1.73
N GLU A 67 -4.35 -12.29 -1.24
CA GLU A 67 -5.22 -13.18 -2.01
C GLU A 67 -6.61 -12.56 -2.14
N GLY A 68 -7.23 -12.73 -3.31
CA GLY A 68 -8.55 -12.19 -3.67
C GLY A 68 -9.74 -12.83 -2.95
N LYS A 69 -9.56 -13.22 -1.70
CA LYS A 69 -10.61 -13.71 -0.79
C LYS A 69 -10.47 -13.14 0.62
N ASP A 70 -9.38 -12.44 0.92
CA ASP A 70 -9.09 -11.87 2.25
C ASP A 70 -9.19 -10.33 2.26
N LEU A 71 -9.64 -9.74 1.14
CA LEU A 71 -9.83 -8.31 0.94
C LEU A 71 -11.23 -7.81 1.19
#